data_AF-A0A0B6Y769-F1
#
_entry.id   AF-A0A0B6Y769-F1
#
_cell.length_a   1.000
_cell.length_b   1.000
_cell.length_c   1.000
_cell.angle_alpha   90.00
_cell.angle_beta   90.00
_cell.angle_gamma   90.00
#
_symmetry.space_group_name_H-M   'P 1'
#
loop_
_entity.id
_entity.type
_entity.pdbx_description
1 polymer ?
#
loop_
_entity_poly.entity_id
_entity_poly.type
_entity_poly.pdbx_seq_one_letter_code
_entity_poly.pdbx_strand_id
1 'polypeptide(L)' 'MASIMNKEEHDEDLSSEYEKQRLSFIADLRRFNENRGTPFDRIPEICGHEVDLYHLYQRVTGLGGRQKVSGS' A
#
# COMPACT_ATOMS: atom_id res chain seq x y z
N MET A 1 5.22 32.09 -20.72
CA MET A 1 4.52 32.49 -19.47
C MET A 1 4.35 31.22 -18.67
N ALA A 2 5.30 30.94 -17.78
CA ALA A 2 5.25 29.78 -16.91
C ALA A 2 4.16 30.01 -15.86
N SER A 3 3.01 29.37 -16.03
CA SER A 3 2.02 29.30 -14.96
C SER A 3 2.46 28.22 -14.00
N ILE A 4 3.16 28.67 -12.96
CA ILE A 4 3.34 27.95 -11.70
C ILE A 4 1.93 27.69 -11.17
N MET A 5 1.36 26.55 -11.55
CA MET A 5 0.13 26.05 -10.95
C MET A 5 0.49 25.45 -9.60
N ASN A 6 -0.22 25.93 -8.59
CA ASN A 6 -0.10 25.58 -7.18
C ASN A 6 0.06 24.07 -7.00
N LYS A 7 1.17 23.65 -6.39
CA LYS A 7 1.53 22.25 -6.17
C LYS A 7 0.69 21.56 -5.09
N GLU A 8 -0.13 22.31 -4.35
CA GLU A 8 -0.78 21.80 -3.12
C GLU A 8 -2.20 21.23 -3.34
N GLU A 9 -2.94 21.64 -4.38
CA GLU A 9 -4.32 21.17 -4.57
C GLU A 9 -4.43 19.84 -5.34
N HIS A 10 -3.32 19.36 -5.92
CA HIS A 10 -3.31 18.12 -6.70
C HIS A 10 -2.92 16.88 -5.87
N ASP A 11 -2.41 17.07 -4.65
CA ASP A 11 -1.94 15.99 -3.76
C ASP A 11 -3.09 15.40 -2.91
N GLU A 12 -4.13 16.19 -2.57
CA GLU A 12 -5.27 15.70 -1.78
C GLU A 12 -6.17 14.72 -2.55
N ASP A 13 -6.39 14.93 -3.85
CA ASP A 13 -7.26 14.07 -4.67
C ASP A 13 -6.61 12.70 -4.93
N LEU A 14 -5.29 12.68 -5.16
CA LEU A 14 -4.49 11.46 -5.25
C LEU A 14 -4.43 10.72 -3.91
N SER A 15 -4.37 11.44 -2.79
CA SER A 15 -4.46 10.87 -1.45
C SER A 15 -5.81 10.19 -1.22
N SER A 16 -6.91 10.75 -1.74
CA SER A 16 -8.26 10.19 -1.57
C SER A 16 -8.46 8.87 -2.32
N GLU A 17 -7.95 8.77 -3.55
CA GLU A 17 -8.05 7.54 -4.35
C GLU A 17 -7.08 6.48 -3.85
N TYR A 18 -5.87 6.88 -3.45
CA TYR A 18 -4.90 5.99 -2.82
C TYR A 18 -5.48 5.33 -1.57
N GLU A 19 -6.12 6.09 -0.69
CA GLU A 19 -6.68 5.53 0.55
C GLU A 19 -7.81 4.53 0.27
N LYS A 20 -8.67 4.78 -0.73
CA LYS A 20 -9.69 3.81 -1.16
C LYS A 20 -9.05 2.50 -1.63
N GLN A 21 -8.02 2.59 -2.46
CA GLN A 21 -7.31 1.42 -2.99
C GLN A 21 -6.59 0.66 -1.87
N ARG A 22 -5.97 1.37 -0.94
CA ARG A 22 -5.33 0.81 0.24
C ARG A 22 -6.34 0.07 1.13
N LEU A 23 -7.47 0.69 1.46
CA LEU A 23 -8.52 0.05 2.28
C LEU A 23 -9.10 -1.19 1.58
N SER A 24 -9.36 -1.10 0.27
CA SER A 24 -9.82 -2.24 -0.53
C SER A 24 -8.81 -3.39 -0.51
N PHE A 25 -7.53 -3.09 -0.70
CA PHE A 25 -6.45 -4.09 -0.65
C PHE A 25 -6.38 -4.78 0.72
N ILE A 26 -6.48 -4.03 1.82
CA ILE A 26 -6.48 -4.60 3.18
C ILE A 26 -7.69 -5.52 3.39
N ALA A 27 -8.88 -5.12 2.94
CA ALA A 27 -10.08 -5.95 3.06
C ALA A 27 -9.93 -7.28 2.30
N ASP A 28 -9.41 -7.24 1.08
CA ASP A 28 -9.14 -8.44 0.28
C ASP A 28 -8.07 -9.31 0.92
N LEU A 29 -7.01 -8.71 1.45
CA LEU A 29 -5.93 -9.42 2.12
C LEU A 29 -6.42 -10.14 3.38
N ARG A 30 -7.32 -9.53 4.16
CA ARG A 30 -7.95 -10.18 5.32
C ARG A 30 -8.77 -11.39 4.90
N ARG A 31 -9.68 -11.23 3.93
CA ARG A 31 -10.50 -12.33 3.39
C ARG A 31 -9.65 -13.48 2.86
N PHE A 32 -8.58 -13.16 2.13
CA PHE A 32 -7.66 -14.16 1.60
C PHE A 32 -7.00 -14.99 2.71
N ASN A 33 -6.57 -14.33 3.79
CA ASN A 33 -5.92 -14.97 4.93
C ASN A 33 -6.89 -15.76 5.80
N GLU A 34 -8.09 -15.23 6.04
CA GLU A 34 -9.20 -15.93 6.70
C GLU A 34 -9.51 -17.25 5.97
N ASN A 35 -9.68 -17.20 4.65
CA ASN A 35 -9.96 -18.37 3.81
C ASN A 35 -8.84 -19.43 3.84
N ARG A 36 -7.61 -19.04 4.24
CA ARG A 36 -6.46 -19.94 4.37
C ARG A 36 -6.21 -20.41 5.80
N GLY A 37 -7.05 -20.01 6.75
CA GLY A 37 -6.91 -20.36 8.17
C GLY A 37 -5.79 -19.59 8.89
N THR A 38 -5.33 -18.48 8.31
CA THR A 38 -4.30 -17.61 8.90
C THR A 38 -4.80 -16.16 9.04
N PRO A 39 -5.96 -15.92 9.68
CA PRO A 39 -6.50 -14.56 9.84
C PRO A 39 -5.51 -13.66 10.58
N PHE A 40 -5.56 -12.36 10.27
CA PHE A 40 -4.82 -11.35 11.02
C PHE A 40 -5.77 -10.22 11.43
N ASP A 41 -5.66 -9.81 12.69
CA ASP A 41 -6.50 -8.74 13.25
C ASP A 41 -5.83 -7.37 13.13
N ARG A 42 -4.49 -7.32 13.21
CA ARG A 42 -3.71 -6.08 13.25
C ARG A 42 -2.77 -5.96 12.06
N ILE A 43 -2.56 -4.72 11.62
CA ILE A 43 -1.51 -4.42 10.63
C ILE A 43 -0.15 -4.61 11.33
N PRO A 44 0.84 -5.23 10.67
CA PRO A 44 2.16 -5.37 11.25
C PRO A 44 2.82 -4.01 11.43
N GLU A 45 3.63 -3.90 12.48
CA GLU A 45 4.35 -2.67 12.84
C GLU A 45 5.86 -2.88 12.75
N ILE A 46 6.58 -1.85 12.31
CA ILE A 46 8.04 -1.76 12.38
C ILE A 46 8.38 -0.56 13.27
N CYS A 47 9.10 -0.81 14.36
CA CYS A 47 9.45 0.21 15.34
C CYS A 47 8.22 0.99 15.85
N GLY A 48 7.08 0.32 16.07
CA GLY A 48 5.83 0.94 16.54
C GLY A 48 5.06 1.74 15.50
N HIS A 49 5.44 1.65 14.22
CA HIS A 49 4.75 2.32 13.12
C HIS A 49 4.07 1.26 12.23
N GLU A 50 2.77 1.44 11.96
CA GLU A 50 2.04 0.55 11.06
C GLU A 50 2.68 0.55 9.67
N VAL A 51 2.87 -0.64 9.13
CA VAL A 51 3.38 -0.81 7.78
C VAL A 51 2.24 -0.61 6.78
N ASP A 52 2.43 0.30 5.82
CA ASP A 52 1.55 0.37 4.66
C ASP A 52 1.78 -0.85 3.75
N LEU A 53 0.98 -1.90 3.97
CA LEU A 53 1.04 -3.14 3.20
C LEU A 53 0.70 -2.95 1.73
N TYR A 54 -0.15 -1.98 1.41
CA TYR A 54 -0.50 -1.67 0.02
C TYR A 54 0.69 -1.05 -0.70
N HIS A 55 1.32 -0.04 -0.08
CA HIS A 55 2.54 0.56 -0.61
C HIS A 55 3.66 -0.47 -0.80
N LEU A 56 3.89 -1.30 0.22
CA LEU A 56 4.90 -2.35 0.19
C LEU A 56 4.67 -3.32 -0.97
N TYR A 57 3.43 -3.77 -1.15
CA TYR A 57 3.05 -4.67 -2.24
C TYR A 57 3.31 -4.02 -3.61
N GLN A 58 2.86 -2.78 -3.82
CA GLN A 58 3.09 -2.05 -5.07
C GLN A 58 4.58 -1.87 -5.38
N ARG A 59 5.39 -1.51 -4.38
CA ARG A 59 6.84 -1.32 -4.56
C ARG A 59 7.54 -2.61 -4.92
N VAL A 60 7.28 -3.69 -4.18
CA VAL A 60 7.91 -5.00 -4.43
C VAL A 60 7.51 -5.54 -5.79
N THR A 61 6.22 -5.48 -6.14
CA THR A 61 5.74 -5.95 -7.45
C THR A 61 6.28 -5.09 -8.60
N GLY A 62 6.30 -3.76 -8.44
CA GLY A 62 6.89 -2.85 -9.43
C GLY A 62 8.39 -3.05 -9.66
N LEU A 63 9.14 -3.51 -8.65
CA LEU A 63 10.55 -3.88 -8.76
C LEU A 63 10.78 -5.27 -9.38
N GLY A 64 9.71 -6.00 -9.74
CA GLY A 64 9.76 -7.33 -10.35
C GLY A 64 9.53 -8.48 -9.37
N GLY A 65 8.89 -8.20 -8.25
CA GLY A 65 8.43 -9.19 -7.28
C GLY A 65 9.48 -9.61 -6.26
N ARG A 66 9.04 -10.45 -5.31
CA ARG A 66 9.80 -10.82 -4.13
C ARG A 66 11.18 -11.42 -4.46
N GLN A 67 11.24 -12.35 -5.42
CA GLN A 67 12.47 -13.04 -5.80
C GLN A 67 13.57 -12.07 -6.27
N LYS A 68 13.17 -11.09 -7.10
CA LYS A 68 14.10 -10.08 -7.62
C LYS A 68 14.60 -9.12 -6.54
N VAL A 69 13.75 -8.78 -5.57
CA VAL A 69 14.10 -7.85 -4.48
C VAL A 69 14.94 -8.52 -3.39
N SER A 70 14.74 -9.81 -3.10
CA SER A 70 15.50 -10.53 -2.07
C SER A 70 16.87 -11.05 -2.53
N GLY A 71 17.16 -11.02 -3.84
CA GLY A 71 18.42 -11.52 -4.40
C GLY A 71 18.62 -13.04 -4.23
N SER A 72 17.52 -13.79 -4.11
CA SER A 72 17.49 -15.24 -3.89
C SER A 72 17.51 -16.03 -5.18
#